data_AF-A0A2G8TM12-F1
#
_entry.id   AF-A0A2G8TM12-F1
#
_cell.length_a   1.000
_cell.length_b   1.000
_cell.length_c   1.000
_cell.angle_alpha   90.00
_cell.angle_beta   90.00
_cell.angle_gamma   90.00
#
_symmetry.space_group_name_H-M   'P 1'
#
loop_
_entity.id
_entity.type
_entity.pdbx_description
1 polymer ?
#
loop_
_entity_poly.entity_id
_entity_poly.type
_entity_poly.pdbx_seq_one_letter_code
_entity_poly.pdbx_strand_id
1 'polypeptide(L)'
;MPSHVVDQIVALEERLRIAMLAADCDALDQLIAADLIFTDHMGRVLSKADDLDAHRSGLLKLDHLQPSEMKISATPQLAVVSVRMKMTGTYDEGPFAADLRYTRVWRHSTSAGWEVLAGHSSHVVAT
;
A
#
# COMPACT_ATOMS: atom_id res chain seq x y z
N MET A 1 5.75 14.65 -19.95
CA MET A 1 4.58 15.31 -19.35
C MET A 1 4.19 14.53 -18.09
N PRO A 2 3.87 15.19 -16.97
CA PRO A 2 3.50 14.54 -15.71
C PRO A 2 2.32 13.56 -15.80
N SER A 3 1.44 13.70 -16.82
CA SER A 3 0.23 12.89 -16.98
C SER A 3 0.49 11.37 -17.09
N HIS A 4 1.51 10.94 -17.85
CA HIS A 4 1.74 9.52 -18.08
C HIS A 4 2.21 8.76 -16.82
N VAL A 5 3.06 9.39 -16.01
CA VAL A 5 3.52 8.77 -14.75
C VAL A 5 2.38 8.66 -13.75
N VAL A 6 1.53 9.70 -13.66
CA VAL A 6 0.37 9.67 -12.78
C VAL A 6 -0.55 8.50 -13.16
N ASP A 7 -0.86 8.33 -14.44
CA ASP A 7 -1.70 7.21 -14.91
C ASP A 7 -1.09 5.84 -14.62
N GLN A 8 0.23 5.70 -14.79
CA GLN A 8 0.95 4.47 -14.42
C GLN A 8 0.84 4.18 -12.92
N ILE A 9 1.02 5.19 -12.07
CA ILE A 9 0.93 5.06 -10.62
C ILE A 9 -0.49 4.71 -10.20
N VAL A 10 -1.53 5.29 -10.82
CA VAL A 10 -2.93 4.89 -10.57
C VAL A 10 -3.14 3.40 -10.87
N ALA A 11 -2.62 2.90 -11.99
CA ALA A 11 -2.72 1.49 -12.34
C ALA A 11 -1.96 0.57 -11.38
N LEU A 12 -0.78 0.99 -10.91
CA LEU A 12 0.03 0.26 -9.94
C LEU A 12 -0.61 0.24 -8.55
N GLU A 13 -1.21 1.35 -8.14
CA GLU A 13 -2.00 1.46 -6.91
C GLU A 13 -3.20 0.50 -6.92
N GLU A 14 -3.89 0.37 -8.06
CA GLU A 14 -4.97 -0.61 -8.21
C GLU A 14 -4.44 -2.06 -8.21
N ARG A 15 -3.32 -2.32 -8.87
CA ARG A 15 -2.67 -3.64 -8.84
C ARG A 15 -2.25 -4.03 -7.42
N LEU A 16 -1.67 -3.08 -6.66
CA LEU A 16 -1.33 -3.27 -5.26
C LEU A 16 -2.57 -3.59 -4.43
N ARG A 17 -3.66 -2.82 -4.60
CA ARG A 17 -4.93 -3.04 -3.89
C ARG A 17 -5.51 -4.43 -4.14
N ILE A 18 -5.50 -4.88 -5.39
CA ILE A 18 -5.98 -6.22 -5.78
C ILE A 18 -5.10 -7.30 -5.15
N ALA A 19 -3.77 -7.13 -5.19
CA ALA A 19 -2.84 -8.09 -4.57
C ALA A 19 -3.04 -8.19 -3.06
N MET A 20 -3.24 -7.06 -2.36
CA MET A 20 -3.55 -7.03 -0.93
C MET A 20 -4.86 -7.77 -0.60
N LEU A 21 -5.91 -7.56 -1.39
CA LEU A 21 -7.21 -8.24 -1.21
C LEU A 21 -7.12 -9.74 -1.45
N ALA A 22 -6.35 -10.17 -2.45
CA ALA A 22 -6.16 -11.57 -2.79
C ALA A 22 -5.13 -12.28 -1.88
N ALA A 23 -4.44 -11.53 -1.01
CA ALA A 23 -3.23 -11.98 -0.31
C ALA A 23 -2.19 -12.58 -1.27
N ASP A 24 -2.09 -12.03 -2.48
CA ASP A 24 -1.16 -12.46 -3.53
C ASP A 24 0.26 -12.00 -3.20
N CYS A 25 0.95 -12.80 -2.40
CA CYS A 25 2.29 -12.48 -1.92
C CYS A 25 3.33 -12.36 -3.04
N ASP A 26 3.14 -13.04 -4.18
CA ASP A 26 4.07 -12.96 -5.32
C ASP A 26 3.90 -11.61 -6.04
N ALA A 27 2.66 -11.15 -6.22
CA ALA A 27 2.40 -9.83 -6.77
C ALA A 27 2.85 -8.71 -5.82
N LEU A 28 2.62 -8.87 -4.51
CA LEU A 28 3.10 -7.93 -3.49
C LEU A 28 4.63 -7.87 -3.47
N ASP A 29 5.32 -9.02 -3.57
CA ASP A 29 6.77 -9.09 -3.63
C ASP A 29 7.35 -8.29 -4.82
N GLN A 30 6.67 -8.29 -5.97
CA GLN A 30 7.10 -7.48 -7.13
C GLN A 30 6.81 -5.98 -6.99
N LEU A 31 5.81 -5.60 -6.21
CA LEU A 31 5.36 -4.20 -6.08
C LEU A 31 6.04 -3.47 -4.92
N ILE A 32 6.64 -4.20 -3.99
CA ILE A 32 7.20 -3.67 -2.76
C ILE A 32 8.72 -3.81 -2.81
N ALA A 33 9.43 -2.71 -2.62
CA ALA A 33 10.89 -2.70 -2.67
C ALA A 33 11.48 -3.51 -1.50
N ALA A 34 12.60 -4.20 -1.74
CA ALA A 34 13.29 -4.98 -0.71
C ALA A 34 13.72 -4.14 0.50
N ASP A 35 13.99 -2.85 0.29
CA ASP A 35 14.38 -1.86 1.30
C ASP A 35 13.18 -1.05 1.85
N LEU A 36 11.96 -1.61 1.83
CA LEU A 36 10.75 -0.97 2.34
C LEU A 36 10.92 -0.41 3.76
N ILE A 37 10.49 0.84 3.95
CA ILE A 37 10.21 1.42 5.26
C ILE A 37 8.71 1.70 5.36
N PHE A 38 7.97 0.83 6.04
CA PHE A 38 6.54 1.02 6.27
C PHE A 38 6.26 1.36 7.72
N THR A 39 5.45 2.39 7.99
CA THR A 39 4.98 2.69 9.35
C THR A 39 3.47 2.43 9.44
N ASP A 40 3.07 1.51 10.32
CA ASP A 40 1.66 1.19 10.52
C ASP A 40 0.93 2.25 11.36
N HIS A 41 -0.39 2.09 11.51
CA HIS A 41 -1.27 2.98 12.26
C HIS A 41 -1.00 2.99 13.77
N MET A 42 -0.21 2.04 14.29
CA MET A 42 0.27 2.01 15.68
C MET A 42 1.65 2.67 15.83
N GLY A 43 2.25 3.17 14.74
CA GLY A 43 3.57 3.79 14.74
C GLY A 43 4.73 2.78 14.72
N ARG A 44 4.46 1.50 14.43
CA ARG A 44 5.51 0.48 14.29
C ARG A 44 6.12 0.57 12.91
N VAL A 45 7.43 0.41 12.83
CA VAL A 45 8.16 0.35 11.55
C VAL A 45 8.33 -1.12 11.14
N LEU A 46 7.82 -1.46 9.97
CA LEU A 46 7.76 -2.81 9.42
C LEU A 46 8.61 -2.89 8.14
N SER A 47 9.25 -4.04 7.95
CA SER A 47 9.96 -4.39 6.72
C SER A 47 9.01 -5.02 5.70
N LYS A 48 9.50 -5.20 4.45
CA LYS A 48 8.79 -5.97 3.43
C LYS A 48 8.49 -7.41 3.89
N ALA A 49 9.42 -8.04 4.60
CA ALA A 49 9.22 -9.41 5.07
C ALA A 49 8.06 -9.50 6.07
N ASP A 50 7.98 -8.54 7.01
CA ASP A 50 6.88 -8.47 7.99
C ASP A 50 5.52 -8.26 7.30
N ASP A 51 5.46 -7.37 6.30
CA ASP A 51 4.25 -7.11 5.52
C ASP A 51 3.77 -8.36 4.75
N LEU A 52 4.69 -9.01 4.03
CA LEU A 52 4.38 -10.24 3.29
C LEU A 52 3.98 -11.39 4.22
N ASP A 53 4.64 -11.54 5.37
CA ASP A 53 4.32 -12.60 6.32
C ASP A 53 2.95 -12.38 6.98
N ALA A 54 2.52 -11.13 7.19
CA ALA A 54 1.17 -10.83 7.66
C ALA A 54 0.09 -11.33 6.68
N HIS A 55 0.33 -11.19 5.38
CA HIS A 55 -0.56 -11.73 4.34
C HIS A 55 -0.45 -13.26 4.22
N ARG A 56 0.78 -13.80 4.17
CA ARG A 56 1.05 -15.24 3.97
C ARG A 56 0.52 -16.11 5.10
N SER A 57 0.67 -15.65 6.35
CA SER A 57 0.19 -16.37 7.52
C SER A 57 -1.34 -16.31 7.68
N GLY A 58 -2.01 -15.42 6.94
CA GLY A 58 -3.42 -15.11 7.15
C GLY A 58 -3.67 -14.24 8.39
N LEU A 59 -2.62 -13.77 9.07
CA LEU A 59 -2.73 -12.80 10.17
C LEU A 59 -3.52 -11.56 9.75
N LEU A 60 -3.36 -11.11 8.50
CA LEU A 60 -4.20 -10.10 7.88
C LEU A 60 -4.95 -10.70 6.69
N LYS A 61 -6.28 -10.70 6.79
CA LYS A 61 -7.16 -10.99 5.66
C LYS A 61 -8.08 -9.82 5.41
N LEU A 62 -8.09 -9.30 4.19
CA LEU A 62 -8.96 -8.20 3.79
C LEU A 62 -10.17 -8.74 3.03
N ASP A 63 -11.37 -8.38 3.47
CA ASP A 63 -12.62 -8.71 2.77
C ASP A 63 -13.10 -7.53 1.90
N HIS A 64 -12.83 -6.30 2.34
CA HIS A 64 -13.12 -5.08 1.59
C HIS A 64 -11.97 -4.09 1.72
N LEU A 65 -11.62 -3.43 0.63
CA LEU A 65 -10.58 -2.39 0.58
C LEU A 65 -10.94 -1.38 -0.50
N GLN A 66 -11.49 -0.24 -0.07
CA GLN A 66 -12.05 0.78 -0.95
C GLN A 66 -11.24 2.07 -0.91
N PRO A 67 -10.62 2.47 -2.04
CA PRO A 67 -9.88 3.71 -2.15
C PRO A 67 -10.81 4.91 -2.34
N SER A 68 -10.40 6.04 -1.80
CA SER A 68 -11.05 7.34 -2.00
C SER A 68 -10.05 8.48 -1.78
N GLU A 69 -10.38 9.68 -2.25
CA GLU A 69 -9.58 10.89 -2.00
C GLU A 69 -8.10 10.76 -2.40
N MET A 70 -7.82 10.02 -3.49
CA MET A 70 -6.46 9.81 -3.97
C MET A 70 -5.86 11.12 -4.50
N LYS A 71 -4.64 11.44 -4.06
CA LYS A 71 -3.82 12.54 -4.55
C LYS A 71 -2.44 12.02 -4.91
N ILE A 72 -1.93 12.43 -6.05
CA ILE A 72 -0.63 11.99 -6.56
C ILE A 72 0.22 13.21 -6.88
N SER A 73 1.47 13.20 -6.40
CA SER A 73 2.52 14.12 -6.83
C SER A 73 3.66 13.30 -7.40
N ALA A 74 4.02 13.51 -8.67
CA ALA A 74 4.94 12.64 -9.37
C ALA A 74 6.01 13.40 -10.16
N THR A 75 7.18 12.79 -10.20
CA THR A 75 8.32 13.08 -11.07
C THR A 75 8.62 11.82 -11.90
N PRO A 76 9.52 11.87 -12.88
CA PRO A 76 9.82 10.67 -13.67
C PRO A 76 10.43 9.50 -12.86
N GLN A 77 11.01 9.74 -11.69
CA GLN A 77 11.67 8.71 -10.87
C GLN A 77 11.00 8.43 -9.52
N LEU A 78 10.13 9.31 -9.06
CA LEU A 78 9.48 9.23 -7.76
C LEU A 78 8.03 9.67 -7.86
N ALA A 79 7.13 8.98 -7.16
CA ALA A 79 5.75 9.41 -6.98
C ALA A 79 5.32 9.26 -5.52
N VAL A 80 4.62 10.27 -5.01
CA VAL A 80 4.01 10.24 -3.68
C VAL A 80 2.50 10.14 -3.88
N VAL A 81 1.90 9.12 -3.27
CA VAL A 81 0.46 8.88 -3.28
C VAL A 81 -0.08 9.08 -1.87
N SER A 82 -1.10 9.91 -1.73
CA SER A 82 -1.94 9.95 -0.53
C SER A 82 -3.33 9.44 -0.88
N VAL A 83 -3.82 8.43 -0.17
CA VAL A 83 -5.13 7.83 -0.46
C VAL A 83 -5.81 7.36 0.82
N ARG A 84 -7.11 7.64 0.92
CA ARG A 84 -7.95 7.13 2.02
C ARG A 84 -8.45 5.75 1.65
N MET A 85 -8.29 4.81 2.57
CA MET A 85 -8.72 3.43 2.42
C MET A 85 -9.71 3.09 3.53
N LYS A 86 -10.95 2.80 3.15
CA LYS A 86 -11.92 2.16 4.04
C LYS A 86 -11.82 0.65 3.84
N MET A 87 -11.67 -0.08 4.92
CA MET A 87 -11.44 -1.52 4.84
C MET A 87 -12.13 -2.29 5.96
N THR A 88 -12.45 -3.54 5.65
CA THR A 88 -12.91 -4.54 6.62
C THR A 88 -12.16 -5.83 6.38
N GLY A 89 -12.03 -6.63 7.42
CA GLY A 89 -11.35 -7.90 7.31
C GLY A 89 -11.26 -8.61 8.64
N THR A 90 -10.33 -9.55 8.71
CA THR A 90 -9.91 -10.24 9.94
C THR A 90 -8.45 -9.92 10.19
N TYR A 91 -8.13 -9.56 11.43
CA TYR A 91 -6.77 -9.46 11.91
C TYR A 91 -6.62 -10.40 13.10
N ASP A 92 -5.64 -11.30 13.03
CA ASP A 92 -5.53 -12.44 13.95
C ASP A 92 -6.83 -13.28 13.91
N GLU A 93 -7.57 -13.39 15.01
CA GLU A 93 -8.87 -14.10 15.06
C GLU A 93 -10.09 -13.14 15.10
N GLY A 94 -9.86 -11.83 15.06
CA GLY A 94 -10.91 -10.82 15.28
C GLY A 94 -11.32 -10.07 14.00
N PRO A 95 -12.61 -9.85 13.76
CA PRO A 95 -13.05 -8.97 12.68
C PRO A 95 -12.67 -7.52 13.00
N PHE A 96 -12.32 -6.76 11.98
CA PHE A 96 -12.04 -5.33 12.11
C PHE A 96 -12.68 -4.51 10.99
N ALA A 97 -12.86 -3.22 11.29
CA ALA A 97 -13.17 -2.18 10.31
C ALA A 97 -12.25 -0.99 10.58
N ALA A 98 -11.63 -0.45 9.54
CA ALA A 98 -10.70 0.66 9.65
C ALA A 98 -10.91 1.69 8.54
N ASP A 99 -10.66 2.95 8.88
CA ASP A 99 -10.58 4.06 7.94
C ASP A 99 -9.20 4.70 8.10
N LEU A 100 -8.33 4.42 7.13
CA LEU A 100 -6.91 4.78 7.19
C LEU A 100 -6.55 5.72 6.05
N ARG A 101 -5.65 6.66 6.31
CA ARG A 101 -4.95 7.41 5.28
C ARG A 101 -3.59 6.76 5.06
N TYR A 102 -3.33 6.32 3.84
CA TYR A 102 -2.00 5.89 3.43
C TYR A 102 -1.27 7.04 2.75
N THR A 103 0.03 7.16 3.05
CA THR A 103 1.00 7.86 2.22
C THR A 103 1.99 6.83 1.71
N ARG A 104 2.13 6.67 0.40
CA ARG A 104 3.09 5.77 -0.24
C ARG A 104 4.05 6.54 -1.12
N VAL A 105 5.32 6.16 -1.08
CA VAL A 105 6.36 6.66 -1.97
C VAL A 105 6.76 5.53 -2.90
N TRP A 106 6.47 5.71 -4.18
CA TRP A 106 6.92 4.85 -5.26
C TRP A 106 8.24 5.38 -5.81
N ARG A 107 9.18 4.48 -6.05
CA ARG A 107 10.45 4.74 -6.73
C ARG A 107 10.49 3.95 -8.03
N HIS A 108 10.89 4.59 -9.11
CA HIS A 108 11.17 3.90 -10.37
C HIS A 108 12.60 3.35 -10.33
N SER A 109 12.74 2.03 -10.22
CA SER A 109 13.97 1.29 -10.42
C SER A 109 14.16 0.96 -11.90
N THR A 110 15.39 1.07 -12.40
CA THR A 110 15.71 0.67 -13.79
C THR A 110 15.63 -0.83 -14.01
N SER A 111 15.77 -1.66 -12.96
CA SER A 111 15.74 -3.12 -13.06
C SER A 111 14.37 -3.73 -12.77
N ALA A 112 13.57 -3.12 -11.90
CA ALA A 112 12.30 -3.67 -11.41
C ALA A 112 11.07 -2.82 -11.79
N GLY A 113 11.26 -1.65 -12.40
CA GLY A 113 10.18 -0.70 -12.63
C GLY A 113 9.77 0.01 -11.34
N TRP A 114 8.50 0.37 -11.20
CA TRP A 114 7.99 1.07 -10.03
C TRP A 114 7.74 0.14 -8.85
N GLU A 115 8.30 0.50 -7.69
CA GLU A 115 8.13 -0.24 -6.43
C GLU A 115 7.81 0.73 -5.29
N VAL A 116 7.03 0.29 -4.31
CA VAL A 116 6.79 1.02 -3.05
C VAL A 116 8.05 0.95 -2.21
N LEU A 117 8.72 2.09 -2.05
CA LEU A 117 9.92 2.24 -1.22
C LEU A 117 9.57 2.59 0.23
N ALA A 118 8.52 3.37 0.43
CA ALA A 118 8.10 3.76 1.77
C ALA A 118 6.59 3.88 1.85
N GLY A 119 6.05 3.65 3.04
CA GLY A 119 4.66 3.93 3.32
C GLY A 119 4.42 4.31 4.78
N HIS A 120 3.31 4.99 5.00
CA HIS A 120 2.81 5.32 6.32
C HIS A 120 1.29 5.19 6.29
N SER A 121 0.69 4.64 7.35
CA SER A 121 -0.75 4.64 7.53
C SER A 121 -1.12 5.28 8.85
N SER A 122 -2.19 6.07 8.89
CA SER A 122 -2.76 6.61 10.12
C SER A 122 -4.28 6.52 10.08
N HIS A 123 -4.93 6.46 11.24
CA HIS A 123 -6.39 6.57 11.30
C HIS A 123 -6.86 7.94 10.79
N VAL A 124 -7.97 7.94 10.05
CA VAL A 124 -8.73 9.15 9.76
C VAL A 124 -9.71 9.38 10.90
N VAL A 125 -9.48 10.40 11.71
CA VAL A 125 -10.40 10.80 12.78
C VAL A 125 -11.48 11.70 12.17
N ALA A 126 -12.75 11.42 12.44
CA ALA A 126 -13.83 12.33 12.09
C ALA A 126 -13.67 13.61 12.92
N THR A 127 -13.44 14.73 12.25
CA THR A 127 -13.49 16.08 12.83
C THR A 127 -14.90 16.61 12.82
#